data_AF-A0A6J1W027-F1
#
_entry.id   AF-A0A6J1W027-F1
#
_cell.length_a   1.000
_cell.length_b   1.000
_cell.length_c   1.000
_cell.angle_alpha   90.00
_cell.angle_beta   90.00
_cell.angle_gamma   90.00
#
_symmetry.space_group_name_H-M   'P 1'
#
loop_
_entity.id
_entity.type
_entity.pdbx_description
1 polymer ?
#
loop_
_entity_poly.entity_id
_entity_poly.type
_entity_poly.pdbx_seq_one_letter_code
_entity_poly.pdbx_strand_id
1 'polypeptide(L)'
;MGPGPSGSRELVESGSTDAEDAEKPVPTAKSKCFCYITYSICYTDIQYNPFKNVISANLKVPSLLFLPRILRKEPVFNDDLPSRIICGTVVVKPNVKQFTETSAIFQDGTVLEGLDYVIFATGYTFAYPFMDDESIIKSRNNEVTLYKSILPPFLEKPTMAVIGLVQSLGSAIPTAELQARWATRVFKGLCKLPSKTTMMDDVDEKMGKKLKWYADMAF
;
A
#
# COMPACT_ATOMS: atom_id res chain seq x y z
N MET A 1 -90.47 32.26 10.80
CA MET A 1 -90.13 32.92 12.07
C MET A 1 -88.66 33.30 12.00
N GLY A 2 -88.32 34.59 12.01
CA GLY A 2 -86.93 35.05 12.19
C GLY A 2 -86.46 34.82 13.64
N PRO A 3 -85.27 35.33 14.09
CA PRO A 3 -84.43 36.37 13.48
C PRO A 3 -82.94 35.98 13.27
N GLY A 4 -82.18 36.82 12.57
CA GLY A 4 -80.69 36.81 12.56
C GLY A 4 -80.11 37.53 13.79
N PRO A 5 -79.05 38.36 13.66
CA PRO A 5 -77.72 38.14 13.07
C PRO A 5 -76.60 38.59 14.07
N SER A 6 -75.31 38.41 13.77
CA SER A 6 -74.17 39.30 14.12
C SER A 6 -72.86 38.53 13.97
N GLY A 7 -72.02 38.80 12.97
CA GLY A 7 -71.10 39.93 12.94
C GLY A 7 -69.76 39.48 13.55
N SER A 8 -68.65 39.41 12.82
CA SER A 8 -67.80 40.58 12.58
C SER A 8 -66.66 40.25 11.60
N ARG A 9 -66.40 41.20 10.69
CA ARG A 9 -65.12 41.55 10.02
C ARG A 9 -64.52 40.55 9.03
N GLU A 10 -63.84 40.96 7.96
CA GLU A 10 -63.84 42.10 7.05
C GLU A 10 -62.88 41.65 5.92
N LEU A 11 -63.14 42.09 4.69
CA LEU A 11 -62.42 41.69 3.48
C LEU A 11 -61.06 42.38 3.38
N VAL A 12 -60.07 41.71 2.78
CA VAL A 12 -59.09 42.38 1.89
C VAL A 12 -58.69 41.41 0.75
N GLU A 13 -59.08 41.76 -0.47
CA GLU A 13 -58.53 41.26 -1.73
C GLU A 13 -57.07 41.71 -1.90
N SER A 14 -56.24 40.92 -2.58
CA SER A 14 -55.37 41.38 -3.69
C SER A 14 -54.30 40.34 -4.02
N GLY A 15 -54.08 40.11 -5.32
CA GLY A 15 -52.93 39.35 -5.80
C GLY A 15 -51.66 40.20 -5.86
N SER A 16 -50.50 39.56 -5.93
CA SER A 16 -49.39 39.91 -6.83
C SER A 16 -48.12 39.12 -6.52
N THR A 17 -47.52 38.59 -7.59
CA THR A 17 -46.08 38.59 -7.95
C THR A 17 -45.04 37.92 -7.02
N ASP A 18 -44.47 36.85 -7.58
CA ASP A 18 -43.03 36.63 -7.81
C ASP A 18 -42.03 36.91 -6.68
N ALA A 19 -41.39 35.83 -6.22
CA ALA A 19 -39.98 35.86 -5.86
C ALA A 19 -39.34 34.53 -6.27
N GLU A 20 -38.40 34.63 -7.22
CA GLU A 20 -37.44 33.60 -7.57
C GLU A 20 -36.67 33.16 -6.31
N ASP A 21 -36.95 31.96 -5.80
CA ASP A 21 -36.01 31.29 -4.92
C ASP A 21 -34.92 30.65 -5.78
N ALA A 22 -33.84 31.41 -5.97
CA ALA A 22 -32.59 30.91 -6.49
C ALA A 22 -32.09 29.76 -5.60
N GLU A 23 -32.21 28.54 -6.12
CA GLU A 23 -31.65 27.32 -5.55
C GLU A 23 -30.13 27.51 -5.42
N LYS A 24 -29.65 27.85 -4.21
CA LYS A 24 -28.21 27.92 -3.94
C LYS A 24 -27.64 26.51 -4.09
N PRO A 25 -26.57 26.33 -4.87
CA PRO A 25 -25.96 25.01 -5.04
C PRO A 25 -25.47 24.50 -3.68
N VAL A 26 -25.97 23.32 -3.28
CA VAL A 26 -25.46 22.58 -2.13
C VAL A 26 -23.96 22.36 -2.38
N PRO A 27 -23.06 22.77 -1.47
CA PRO A 27 -21.65 22.45 -1.62
C PRO A 27 -21.52 20.92 -1.60
N THR A 28 -21.22 20.32 -2.74
CA THR A 28 -20.77 18.93 -2.78
C THR A 28 -19.47 18.89 -1.99
N ALA A 29 -19.55 18.52 -0.71
CA ALA A 29 -18.39 18.32 0.14
C ALA A 29 -17.55 17.23 -0.52
N LYS A 30 -16.48 17.64 -1.21
CA LYS A 30 -15.51 16.71 -1.77
C LYS A 30 -14.81 16.08 -0.57
N SER A 31 -15.19 14.86 -0.20
CA SER A 31 -14.52 14.12 0.86
C SER A 31 -13.02 14.04 0.54
N LYS A 32 -12.19 14.40 1.51
CA LYS A 32 -10.73 14.35 1.35
C LYS A 32 -10.22 13.10 2.05
N CYS A 33 -9.93 12.08 1.24
CA CYS A 33 -9.27 10.87 1.69
C CYS A 33 -7.75 11.02 1.54
N PHE A 34 -7.01 10.68 2.60
CA PHE A 34 -5.56 10.57 2.54
C PHE A 34 -5.14 9.11 2.60
N CYS A 35 -4.47 8.63 1.56
CA CYS A 35 -3.90 7.29 1.53
C CYS A 35 -2.41 7.37 1.80
N TYR A 36 -1.98 6.77 2.90
CA TYR A 36 -0.59 6.68 3.30
C TYR A 36 0.02 5.41 2.73
N ILE A 37 0.79 5.57 1.64
CA ILE A 37 1.47 4.48 0.94
C ILE A 37 2.96 4.64 1.22
N THR A 38 3.59 3.65 1.86
CA THR A 38 5.04 3.64 2.14
C THR A 38 5.87 3.10 0.98
N TYR A 39 5.22 2.54 -0.04
CA TYR A 39 5.89 2.18 -1.28
C TYR A 39 6.21 3.44 -2.07
N SER A 40 7.49 3.84 -2.08
CA SER A 40 7.99 4.77 -3.10
C SER A 40 7.55 4.25 -4.47
N ILE A 41 6.79 5.08 -5.20
CA ILE A 41 6.59 4.88 -6.63
C ILE A 41 8.00 4.90 -7.23
N CYS A 42 8.43 3.76 -7.76
CA CYS A 42 9.80 3.62 -8.23
C CYS A 42 9.90 4.33 -9.59
N TYR A 43 11.01 5.04 -9.82
CA TYR A 43 11.25 5.83 -11.04
C TYR A 43 11.10 5.02 -12.34
N THR A 44 11.19 3.69 -12.27
CA THR A 44 10.93 2.78 -13.40
C THR A 44 9.52 2.90 -13.95
N ASP A 45 8.52 3.21 -13.12
CA ASP A 45 7.11 3.35 -13.52
C ASP A 45 6.89 4.61 -14.37
N ILE A 46 7.73 5.63 -14.17
CA ILE A 46 7.71 6.89 -14.92
C ILE A 46 8.55 6.79 -16.21
N GLN A 47 9.61 5.97 -16.24
CA GLN A 47 10.51 5.87 -17.40
C GLN A 47 9.85 5.28 -18.66
N TYR A 48 8.96 4.30 -18.50
CA TYR A 48 8.21 3.71 -19.61
C TYR A 48 6.94 4.50 -19.98
N ASN A 49 6.63 5.56 -19.24
CA ASN A 49 5.46 6.38 -19.51
C ASN A 49 5.76 7.42 -20.61
N PRO A 50 4.99 7.45 -21.71
CA PRO A 50 5.16 8.44 -22.78
C PRO A 50 5.00 9.89 -22.30
N PHE A 51 4.38 10.12 -21.13
CA PHE A 51 4.17 11.43 -20.51
C PHE A 51 5.16 11.75 -19.39
N LYS A 52 6.31 11.06 -19.30
CA LYS A 52 7.32 11.24 -18.23
C LYS A 52 7.70 12.70 -17.94
N ASN A 53 7.75 13.55 -18.96
CA ASN A 53 8.11 14.97 -18.82
C ASN A 53 6.99 15.79 -18.15
N VAL A 54 5.72 15.44 -18.39
CA VAL A 54 4.55 16.09 -17.78
C VAL A 54 4.38 15.64 -16.33
N ILE A 55 4.61 14.35 -16.06
CA ILE A 55 4.61 13.78 -14.72
C ILE A 55 5.74 14.40 -13.89
N SER A 56 6.96 14.46 -14.46
CA SER A 56 8.11 15.11 -13.80
C SER A 56 7.93 16.61 -13.57
N ALA A 57 7.21 17.33 -14.43
CA ALA A 57 7.00 18.77 -14.29
C ALA A 57 5.92 19.13 -13.25
N ASN A 58 4.89 18.30 -13.11
CA ASN A 58 3.84 18.47 -12.10
C ASN A 58 4.25 17.95 -10.72
N LEU A 59 5.13 16.95 -10.67
CA LEU A 59 5.75 16.47 -9.44
C LEU A 59 6.90 17.41 -9.03
N LYS A 60 6.58 18.64 -8.59
CA LYS A 60 7.53 19.49 -7.82
C LYS A 60 7.76 18.93 -6.40
N VAL A 61 7.93 17.61 -6.29
CA VAL A 61 8.18 16.88 -5.05
C VAL A 61 9.48 16.11 -5.23
N PRO A 62 10.59 16.57 -4.63
CA PRO A 62 11.88 15.88 -4.65
C PRO A 62 11.80 14.44 -4.11
N SER A 63 10.79 14.12 -3.31
CA SER A 63 10.61 12.81 -2.65
C SER A 63 10.25 11.65 -3.58
N LEU A 64 9.78 11.92 -4.80
CA LEU A 64 9.49 10.89 -5.82
C LEU A 64 10.70 10.55 -6.72
N LEU A 65 11.77 11.34 -6.63
CA LEU A 65 12.89 11.30 -7.56
C LEU A 65 14.16 10.64 -6.99
N PHE A 66 14.16 10.22 -5.73
CA PHE A 66 15.37 9.72 -5.07
C PHE A 66 15.14 8.40 -4.36
N LEU A 67 15.05 7.32 -5.13
CA LEU A 67 15.75 6.09 -4.74
C LEU A 67 16.92 5.92 -5.71
N PRO A 68 18.14 5.63 -5.23
CA PRO A 68 19.28 5.42 -6.12
C PRO A 68 18.90 4.36 -7.17
N ARG A 69 19.20 4.66 -8.44
CA ARG A 69 19.05 3.81 -9.65
C ARG A 69 19.53 2.35 -9.53
N ILE A 70 20.18 2.03 -8.41
CA ILE A 70 20.84 0.77 -8.08
C ILE A 70 19.88 -0.17 -7.34
N LEU A 71 18.86 0.35 -6.66
CA LEU A 71 17.91 -0.46 -5.89
C LEU A 71 16.85 -1.07 -6.79
N ARG A 72 16.68 -2.40 -6.69
CA ARG A 72 15.73 -3.18 -7.49
C ARG A 72 14.40 -3.39 -6.78
N LYS A 73 13.88 -2.37 -6.08
CA LYS A 73 12.61 -2.46 -5.37
C LYS A 73 11.48 -2.85 -6.34
N GLU A 74 10.50 -3.61 -5.84
CA GLU A 74 9.34 -3.99 -6.65
C GLU A 74 8.62 -2.73 -7.16
N PRO A 75 8.40 -2.61 -8.48
CA PRO A 75 7.74 -1.46 -9.07
C PRO A 75 6.24 -1.44 -8.74
N VAL A 76 5.62 -0.26 -8.86
CA VAL A 76 4.18 -0.11 -8.72
C VAL A 76 3.53 -0.34 -10.07
N PHE A 77 2.79 -1.44 -10.20
CA PHE A 77 1.99 -1.72 -11.39
C PHE A 77 0.61 -1.05 -11.29
N ASN A 78 0.46 0.14 -11.89
CA ASN A 78 -0.81 0.86 -11.94
C ASN A 78 -0.93 1.74 -13.19
N ASP A 79 -1.85 1.39 -14.09
CA ASP A 79 -2.05 2.11 -15.37
C ASP A 79 -2.75 3.46 -15.19
N ASP A 80 -3.62 3.60 -14.18
CA ASP A 80 -4.45 4.78 -13.98
C ASP A 80 -3.75 5.89 -13.19
N LEU A 81 -2.86 5.52 -12.27
CA LEU A 81 -2.21 6.44 -11.33
C LEU A 81 -1.57 7.66 -12.02
N PRO A 82 -0.82 7.51 -13.14
CA PRO A 82 -0.26 8.65 -13.85
C PRO A 82 -1.32 9.66 -14.32
N SER A 83 -2.42 9.16 -14.89
CA SER A 83 -3.52 10.02 -15.38
C SER A 83 -4.20 10.77 -14.23
N ARG A 84 -4.38 10.09 -13.08
CA ARG A 84 -5.01 10.67 -11.89
C ARG A 84 -4.16 11.76 -11.25
N ILE A 85 -2.83 11.62 -11.31
CA ILE A 85 -1.88 12.66 -10.89
C ILE A 85 -1.96 13.87 -11.81
N ILE A 86 -1.91 13.66 -13.14
CA ILE A 86 -1.96 14.75 -14.12
C ILE A 86 -3.26 15.55 -14.02
N CYS A 87 -4.40 14.87 -13.81
CA CYS A 87 -5.70 15.53 -13.64
C CYS A 87 -5.92 16.16 -12.25
N GLY A 88 -4.95 16.04 -11.32
CA GLY A 88 -5.05 16.61 -9.97
C GLY A 88 -6.02 15.88 -9.04
N THR A 89 -6.58 14.74 -9.46
CA THR A 89 -7.44 13.90 -8.61
C THR A 89 -6.65 13.13 -7.55
N VAL A 90 -5.36 12.90 -7.78
CA VAL A 90 -4.41 12.34 -6.81
C VAL A 90 -3.24 13.30 -6.68
N VAL A 91 -2.89 13.67 -5.45
CA VAL A 91 -1.76 14.56 -5.15
C VAL A 91 -0.75 13.79 -4.32
N VAL A 92 0.48 13.67 -4.82
CA VAL A 92 1.54 12.99 -4.08
C VAL A 92 2.18 13.95 -3.07
N LYS A 93 2.33 13.48 -1.83
CA LYS A 93 2.92 14.22 -0.72
C LYS A 93 4.12 13.46 -0.14
N PRO A 94 5.09 14.15 0.48
CA PRO A 94 6.15 13.48 1.24
C PRO A 94 5.56 12.81 2.49
N ASN A 95 6.42 12.18 3.28
CA ASN A 95 5.99 11.45 4.46
C ASN A 95 5.25 12.37 5.46
N VAL A 96 4.27 11.82 6.17
CA VAL A 96 3.53 12.53 7.22
C VAL A 96 4.46 12.69 8.42
N LYS A 97 4.55 13.92 8.92
CA LYS A 97 5.29 14.25 10.15
C LYS A 97 4.40 14.06 11.38
N GLN A 98 3.14 14.51 11.30
CA GLN A 98 2.20 14.46 12.41
C GLN A 98 0.74 14.52 11.92
N PHE A 99 -0.14 13.81 12.61
CA PHE A 99 -1.59 13.98 12.49
C PHE A 99 -2.12 14.87 13.62
N THR A 100 -3.12 15.68 13.31
CA THR A 100 -3.98 16.39 14.29
C THR A 100 -5.38 15.78 14.25
N GLU A 101 -6.34 16.36 14.98
CA GLU A 101 -7.73 15.87 15.02
C GLU A 101 -8.38 15.80 13.62
N THR A 102 -8.06 16.73 12.73
CA THR A 102 -8.71 16.86 11.41
C THR A 102 -7.73 17.11 10.27
N SER A 103 -6.42 17.03 10.51
CA SER A 103 -5.41 17.43 9.53
C SER A 103 -4.16 16.54 9.57
N ALA A 104 -3.40 16.56 8.47
CA ALA A 104 -2.08 15.93 8.38
C ALA A 104 -1.01 16.97 8.02
N ILE A 105 0.08 16.98 8.80
CA ILE A 105 1.27 17.83 8.59
C ILE A 105 2.34 16.97 7.94
N PHE A 106 2.86 17.39 6.79
CA PHE A 106 3.88 16.66 6.04
C PHE A 106 5.31 17.12 6.36
N GLN A 107 6.31 16.32 6.00
CA GLN A 107 7.72 16.64 6.24
C GLN A 107 8.20 17.91 5.54
N ASP A 108 7.58 18.31 4.42
CA ASP A 108 7.85 19.57 3.72
C ASP A 108 7.17 20.79 4.38
N GLY A 109 6.47 20.59 5.50
CA GLY A 109 5.73 21.62 6.22
C GLY A 109 4.34 21.91 5.66
N THR A 110 3.94 21.28 4.55
CA THR A 110 2.58 21.44 4.02
C THR A 110 1.55 20.79 4.94
N VAL A 111 0.32 21.32 4.94
CA VAL A 111 -0.79 20.83 5.78
C VAL A 111 -1.98 20.47 4.88
N LEU A 112 -2.58 19.31 5.12
CA LEU A 112 -3.85 18.91 4.54
C LEU A 112 -4.93 18.99 5.62
N GLU A 113 -5.85 19.94 5.46
CA GLU A 113 -6.98 20.16 6.38
C GLU A 113 -8.28 19.52 5.89
N GLY A 114 -9.16 19.20 6.84
CA GLY A 114 -10.48 18.62 6.60
C GLY A 114 -10.38 17.18 6.12
N LEU A 115 -9.55 16.39 6.81
CA LEU A 115 -9.27 15.01 6.47
C LEU A 115 -10.36 14.11 7.07
N ASP A 116 -11.09 13.40 6.21
CA ASP A 116 -12.20 12.54 6.64
C ASP A 116 -11.71 11.12 6.98
N TYR A 117 -10.76 10.61 6.20
CA TYR A 117 -10.27 9.23 6.31
C TYR A 117 -8.76 9.12 6.07
N VAL A 118 -8.09 8.31 6.90
CA VAL A 118 -6.70 7.86 6.70
C VAL A 118 -6.69 6.38 6.35
N ILE A 119 -6.02 6.02 5.26
CA ILE A 119 -5.82 4.62 4.87
C ILE A 119 -4.33 4.28 4.98
N PHE A 120 -3.98 3.30 5.81
CA PHE A 120 -2.60 2.79 5.92
C PHE A 120 -2.39 1.64 4.93
N ALA A 121 -1.72 1.94 3.83
CA ALA A 121 -1.29 0.96 2.82
C ALA A 121 0.20 0.63 3.00
N THR A 122 0.58 0.26 4.23
CA THR A 122 1.98 0.09 4.68
C THR A 122 2.55 -1.32 4.48
N GLY A 123 1.81 -2.20 3.80
CA GLY A 123 2.19 -3.59 3.58
C GLY A 123 1.78 -4.51 4.74
N TYR A 124 2.33 -5.73 4.73
CA TYR A 124 2.00 -6.81 5.67
C TYR A 124 3.26 -7.41 6.28
N THR A 125 3.13 -7.93 7.49
CA THR A 125 4.09 -8.87 8.10
C THR A 125 3.52 -10.29 8.04
N PHE A 126 4.35 -11.30 8.32
CA PHE A 126 3.92 -12.69 8.38
C PHE A 126 4.21 -13.27 9.78
N ALA A 127 3.37 -14.21 10.22
CA ALA A 127 3.52 -14.91 11.49
C ALA A 127 3.00 -16.34 11.37
N TYR A 128 3.52 -17.25 12.19
CA TYR A 128 3.13 -18.66 12.24
C TYR A 128 2.62 -19.03 13.65
N PRO A 129 1.43 -18.56 14.08
CA PRO A 129 0.96 -18.70 15.46
C PRO A 129 0.65 -20.15 15.88
N PHE A 130 0.62 -21.08 14.93
CA PHE A 130 0.49 -22.52 15.17
C PHE A 130 1.84 -23.21 15.40
N MET A 131 2.96 -22.50 15.28
CA MET A 131 4.29 -22.99 15.58
C MET A 131 4.73 -22.40 16.92
N ASP A 132 4.71 -23.24 17.96
CA ASP A 132 5.07 -22.84 19.33
C ASP A 132 6.58 -22.56 19.50
N ASP A 133 7.39 -23.01 18.54
CA ASP A 133 8.84 -22.96 18.62
C ASP A 133 9.43 -21.99 17.60
N GLU A 134 9.82 -20.81 18.07
CA GLU A 134 10.61 -19.82 17.33
C GLU A 134 11.93 -20.41 16.80
N SER A 135 12.36 -21.58 17.30
CA SER A 135 13.56 -22.27 16.83
C SER A 135 13.42 -22.87 15.42
N ILE A 136 12.20 -23.15 14.95
CA ILE A 136 11.95 -23.79 13.66
C ILE A 136 12.08 -22.76 12.53
N ILE A 137 11.38 -21.64 12.63
CA ILE A 137 11.46 -20.54 11.67
C ILE A 137 12.07 -19.32 12.39
N LYS A 138 13.40 -19.36 12.57
CA LYS A 138 14.12 -18.24 13.19
C LYS A 138 14.12 -17.04 12.26
N SER A 139 13.64 -15.91 12.75
CA SER A 139 13.90 -14.61 12.13
C SER A 139 15.22 -14.04 12.64
N ARG A 140 16.13 -13.68 11.73
CA ARG A 140 17.32 -12.87 12.02
C ARG A 140 17.16 -11.53 11.29
N ASN A 141 17.20 -10.41 12.02
CA ASN A 141 17.04 -9.06 11.45
C ASN A 141 15.76 -8.90 10.61
N ASN A 142 14.59 -9.28 11.15
CA ASN A 142 13.28 -9.29 10.46
C ASN A 142 13.19 -10.20 9.21
N GLU A 143 14.18 -11.06 8.96
CA GLU A 143 14.14 -12.01 7.85
C GLU A 143 14.21 -13.45 8.32
N VAL A 144 13.35 -14.28 7.73
CA VAL A 144 13.23 -15.70 8.05
C VAL A 144 14.41 -16.49 7.48
N THR A 145 15.03 -17.32 8.32
CA THR A 145 16.18 -18.16 7.95
C THR A 145 15.72 -19.47 7.33
N LEU A 146 15.51 -19.47 6.01
CA LEU A 146 15.12 -20.66 5.24
C LEU A 146 16.07 -20.91 4.08
N TYR A 147 16.56 -22.14 3.96
CA TYR A 147 17.30 -22.57 2.78
C TYR A 147 16.40 -22.50 1.54
N LYS A 148 16.85 -21.74 0.53
CA LYS A 148 16.08 -21.42 -0.68
C LYS A 148 14.68 -20.84 -0.43
N SER A 149 14.46 -20.18 0.72
CA SER A 149 13.15 -19.68 1.16
C SER A 149 12.09 -20.79 1.35
N ILE A 150 12.52 -22.03 1.59
CA ILE A 150 11.62 -23.20 1.67
C ILE A 150 11.88 -24.02 2.93
N LEU A 151 13.13 -24.45 3.18
CA LEU A 151 13.42 -25.46 4.21
C LEU A 151 14.13 -24.85 5.42
N PRO A 152 13.67 -25.13 6.66
CA PRO A 152 14.41 -24.77 7.86
C PRO A 152 15.73 -25.56 7.97
N PRO A 153 16.90 -24.90 7.96
CA PRO A 153 18.19 -25.60 7.95
C PRO A 153 18.55 -26.22 9.32
N PHE A 154 17.84 -25.84 10.38
CA PHE A 154 18.10 -26.32 11.75
C PHE A 154 17.37 -27.63 12.09
N LEU A 155 16.41 -28.06 11.28
CA LEU A 155 15.71 -29.33 11.49
C LEU A 155 16.64 -30.51 11.20
N GLU A 156 16.69 -31.47 12.13
CA GLU A 156 17.48 -32.70 11.97
C GLU A 156 17.02 -33.53 10.76
N LYS A 157 15.70 -33.54 10.50
CA LYS A 157 15.08 -34.22 9.36
C LYS A 157 14.33 -33.22 8.51
N PRO A 158 14.52 -33.20 7.17
CA PRO A 158 13.84 -32.27 6.29
C PRO A 158 12.40 -32.74 6.04
N THR A 159 11.53 -32.50 7.02
CA THR A 159 10.12 -32.96 7.03
C THR A 159 9.12 -31.82 7.04
N MET A 160 9.61 -30.58 7.03
CA MET A 160 8.82 -29.36 6.98
C MET A 160 9.35 -28.47 5.86
N ALA A 161 8.43 -27.82 5.15
CA ALA A 161 8.73 -26.83 4.12
C ALA A 161 7.71 -25.69 4.21
N VAL A 162 8.20 -24.47 4.00
CA VAL A 162 7.40 -23.27 3.82
C VAL A 162 7.27 -23.03 2.32
N ILE A 163 6.04 -22.85 1.84
CA ILE A 163 5.76 -22.64 0.41
C ILE A 163 5.12 -21.27 0.24
N GLY A 164 5.59 -20.50 -0.74
CA GLY A 164 5.06 -19.17 -1.06
C GLY A 164 5.65 -18.03 -0.22
N LEU A 165 6.58 -18.29 0.70
CA LEU A 165 7.30 -17.24 1.44
C LEU A 165 8.45 -16.66 0.59
N VAL A 166 8.11 -16.13 -0.58
CA VAL A 166 9.05 -15.48 -1.50
C VAL A 166 8.31 -14.43 -2.31
N GLN A 167 8.88 -13.22 -2.35
CA GLN A 167 8.39 -12.12 -3.16
C GLN A 167 9.39 -11.90 -4.30
N SER A 168 8.91 -12.02 -5.53
CA SER A 168 9.70 -11.85 -6.75
C SER A 168 8.89 -11.05 -7.76
N LEU A 169 9.55 -10.53 -8.81
CA LEU A 169 8.85 -9.87 -9.92
C LEU A 169 7.94 -10.82 -10.72
N GLY A 170 8.09 -12.13 -10.55
CA GLY A 170 7.29 -13.14 -11.21
C GLY A 170 6.04 -13.54 -10.40
N SER A 171 5.12 -14.25 -11.05
CA SER A 171 3.92 -14.78 -10.41
C SER A 171 4.25 -15.77 -9.28
N ALA A 172 3.55 -15.64 -8.16
CA ALA A 172 3.68 -16.55 -7.03
C ALA A 172 3.27 -18.00 -7.35
N ILE A 173 2.34 -18.20 -8.30
CA ILE A 173 1.79 -19.52 -8.66
C ILE A 173 2.87 -20.47 -9.18
N PRO A 174 3.60 -20.16 -10.28
CA PRO A 174 4.66 -21.05 -10.78
C PRO A 174 5.81 -21.19 -9.78
N THR A 175 6.08 -20.16 -8.98
CA THR A 175 7.09 -20.25 -7.93
C THR A 175 6.68 -21.27 -6.87
N ALA A 176 5.48 -21.16 -6.31
CA ALA A 176 4.96 -22.09 -5.31
C ALA A 176 4.85 -23.54 -5.84
N GLU A 177 4.46 -23.72 -7.10
CA GLU A 177 4.42 -25.03 -7.76
C GLU A 177 5.81 -25.69 -7.80
N LEU A 178 6.83 -24.95 -8.20
CA LEU A 178 8.20 -25.45 -8.26
C LEU A 178 8.75 -25.74 -6.85
N GLN A 179 8.47 -24.86 -5.88
CA GLN A 179 8.82 -25.07 -4.48
C GLN A 179 8.20 -26.37 -3.94
N ALA A 180 6.90 -26.60 -4.20
CA ALA A 180 6.19 -27.79 -3.75
C ALA A 180 6.73 -29.07 -4.40
N ARG A 181 7.04 -29.04 -5.70
CA ARG A 181 7.67 -30.18 -6.41
C ARG A 181 9.03 -30.54 -5.85
N TRP A 182 9.83 -29.54 -5.48
CA TRP A 182 11.12 -29.79 -4.87
C TRP A 182 10.97 -30.33 -3.44
N ALA A 183 10.15 -29.69 -2.60
CA ALA A 183 9.91 -30.10 -1.22
C ALA A 183 9.42 -31.55 -1.12
N THR A 184 8.44 -31.95 -1.94
CA THR A 184 7.92 -33.33 -1.95
C THR A 184 8.97 -34.36 -2.35
N ARG A 185 9.89 -34.03 -3.27
CA ARG A 185 11.01 -34.91 -3.63
C ARG A 185 12.04 -35.03 -2.51
N VAL A 186 12.29 -33.95 -1.78
CA VAL A 186 13.13 -33.97 -0.56
C VAL A 186 12.50 -34.86 0.50
N PHE A 187 11.20 -34.72 0.76
CA PHE A 187 10.47 -35.53 1.75
C PHE A 187 10.49 -37.02 1.41
N LYS A 188 10.44 -37.36 0.11
CA LYS A 188 10.57 -38.75 -0.38
C LYS A 188 12.01 -39.27 -0.41
N GLY A 189 13.01 -38.46 -0.05
CA GLY A 189 14.43 -38.82 -0.12
C GLY A 189 14.99 -38.92 -1.55
N LEU A 190 14.23 -38.48 -2.56
CA LEU A 190 14.64 -38.47 -3.97
C LEU A 190 15.61 -37.33 -4.29
N CYS A 191 15.59 -36.27 -3.48
CA CYS A 191 16.54 -35.17 -3.54
C CYS A 191 17.24 -35.04 -2.18
N LYS A 192 18.57 -35.16 -2.16
CA LYS A 192 19.37 -34.98 -0.94
C LYS A 192 19.71 -33.51 -0.74
N LEU A 193 19.59 -33.06 0.50
CA LEU A 193 20.04 -31.72 0.89
C LEU A 193 21.54 -31.70 1.15
N PRO A 194 22.20 -30.55 0.96
CA PRO A 194 23.58 -30.38 1.36
C PRO A 194 23.70 -30.31 2.90
N SER A 195 24.93 -30.23 3.40
CA SER A 195 25.18 -30.08 4.84
C SER A 195 24.52 -28.81 5.40
N LYS A 196 24.21 -28.82 6.71
CA LYS A 196 23.66 -27.65 7.42
C LYS A 196 24.53 -26.40 7.22
N THR A 197 25.85 -26.53 7.33
CA THR A 197 26.79 -25.42 7.12
C THR A 197 26.65 -24.85 5.71
N THR A 198 26.64 -25.71 4.69
CA THR A 198 26.47 -25.27 3.29
C THR A 198 25.12 -24.60 3.05
N MET A 199 24.05 -25.07 3.69
CA MET A 199 22.73 -24.40 3.60
C MET A 199 22.78 -23.01 4.25
N MET A 200 23.44 -22.87 5.40
CA MET A 200 23.59 -21.59 6.09
C MET A 200 24.47 -20.61 5.31
N ASP A 201 25.56 -21.08 4.70
CA ASP A 201 26.42 -20.26 3.84
C ASP A 201 25.63 -19.67 2.66
N ASP A 202 24.77 -20.49 2.02
CA ASP A 202 23.88 -20.01 0.95
C ASP A 202 22.87 -18.98 1.47
N VAL A 203 22.30 -19.18 2.66
CA VAL A 203 21.37 -18.23 3.27
C VAL A 203 22.06 -16.90 3.55
N ASP A 204 23.23 -16.90 4.17
CA ASP A 204 23.99 -15.68 4.48
C ASP A 204 24.44 -14.95 3.21
N GLU A 205 24.89 -15.68 2.17
CA GLU A 205 25.23 -15.11 0.87
C GLU A 205 24.01 -14.44 0.21
N LYS A 206 22.85 -15.08 0.26
CA LYS A 206 21.60 -14.54 -0.29
C LYS A 206 21.12 -13.33 0.49
N MET A 207 21.23 -13.35 1.82
CA MET A 207 20.90 -12.21 2.68
C MET A 207 21.79 -11.00 2.34
N GLY A 208 23.09 -11.21 2.20
CA GLY A 208 24.03 -10.15 1.80
C GLY A 208 23.72 -9.57 0.41
N LYS A 209 23.36 -10.43 -0.55
CA LYS A 209 22.91 -9.99 -1.88
C LYS A 209 21.59 -9.22 -1.80
N LYS A 210 20.63 -9.67 -0.99
CA LYS A 210 19.34 -8.99 -0.83
C LYS A 210 19.54 -7.60 -0.24
N LEU A 211 20.33 -7.47 0.82
CA LEU A 211 20.67 -6.17 1.38
C LEU A 211 21.33 -5.28 0.31
N LYS A 212 22.31 -5.80 -0.44
CA LYS A 212 22.97 -5.02 -1.51
C LYS A 212 22.00 -4.49 -2.59
N TRP A 213 21.03 -5.30 -3.00
CA TRP A 213 20.13 -4.95 -4.11
C TRP A 213 18.85 -4.24 -3.69
N TYR A 214 18.47 -4.34 -2.41
CA TYR A 214 17.19 -3.87 -1.89
C TYR A 214 17.31 -3.02 -0.62
N ALA A 215 18.51 -2.63 -0.16
CA ALA A 215 18.71 -1.77 1.03
C ALA A 215 18.07 -0.39 0.89
N ASP A 216 16.80 -0.35 1.25
CA ASP A 216 16.06 0.69 1.98
C ASP A 216 14.82 0.03 2.64
N MET A 217 14.94 -1.24 3.06
CA MET A 217 13.90 -1.97 3.82
C MET A 217 13.97 -1.64 5.32
N ALA A 218 14.26 -0.38 5.67
CA ALA A 218 14.00 0.10 7.02
C ALA A 218 12.48 0.28 7.14
N PHE A 219 11.85 -0.64 7.86
CA PHE A 219 10.56 -0.39 8.50
C PHE A 219 10.78 0.48 9.73
#